data_AF-A0A2A2LDX9-F1
#
_entry.id   AF-A0A2A2LDX9-F1
#
_cell.length_a   1.000
_cell.length_b   1.000
_cell.length_c   1.000
_cell.angle_alpha   90.00
_cell.angle_beta   90.00
_cell.angle_gamma   90.00
#
_symmetry.space_group_name_H-M   'P 1'
#
loop_
_entity.id
_entity.type
_entity.pdbx_description
1 polymer ?
#
loop_
_entity_poly.entity_id
_entity_poly.type
_entity_poly.pdbx_seq_one_letter_code
_entity_poly.pdbx_strand_id
1 'polypeptide(L)'
;MLLNALSAVKLDVVKTVPRKKSSITTIKSIKSIAKLCLARVNYHMSMISLSEAQKQAVEKDLQPPTDYNGCMHKACRQVLSDFLSSATEAYDSLKCSDIARVEDLSYADGNEPCKIDVWGKVDKKLFVFVHGGYWQEGNRKLACSPAFAAVPAEFAYASIGYNYSTKERPLSLTVQQVVNSVRYLIEKYPNLEKIVIGGHSAGAQLAFKTCSFVKSPKIVGLVLLAGVYDLKELVRCEIGQGAGLTESEAEKNSCNADELSEASMKILILIGDEESPRLREQNKKLYEELGEKNHDVRYKELEGVNHFTLVTDLKSNASEERNMLEKFLKDI
;
A
#
# COMPACT_ATOMS: atom_id res chain seq x y z
N MET A 1 -6.33 7.51 -44.37
CA MET A 1 -7.51 8.38 -44.11
C MET A 1 -8.09 8.11 -42.71
N LEU A 2 -7.28 8.13 -41.66
CA LEU A 2 -7.73 8.04 -40.26
C LEU A 2 -6.64 8.60 -39.33
N LEU A 3 -6.24 9.85 -39.60
CA LEU A 3 -5.21 10.56 -38.82
C LEU A 3 -5.53 12.06 -38.62
N ASN A 4 -6.77 12.50 -38.89
CA ASN A 4 -7.17 13.92 -38.82
C ASN A 4 -8.42 14.21 -37.97
N ALA A 5 -8.78 13.36 -37.00
CA ALA A 5 -10.02 13.54 -36.21
C ALA A 5 -9.80 13.82 -34.70
N LEU A 6 -8.66 14.38 -34.28
CA LEU A 6 -8.39 14.72 -32.87
C LEU A 6 -7.93 16.17 -32.63
N SER A 7 -8.22 17.09 -33.56
CA SER A 7 -7.85 18.52 -33.42
C SER A 7 -8.96 19.47 -32.98
N ALA A 8 -10.13 18.98 -32.52
CA ALA A 8 -11.24 19.87 -32.15
C ALA A 8 -11.91 19.49 -30.83
N VAL A 9 -11.26 19.81 -29.70
CA VAL A 9 -11.95 20.14 -28.45
C VAL A 9 -11.31 21.42 -27.91
N LYS A 10 -11.93 22.56 -28.22
CA LYS A 10 -11.66 23.82 -27.53
C LYS A 10 -12.25 23.71 -26.13
N LEU A 11 -11.39 23.70 -25.11
CA LEU A 11 -11.77 24.05 -23.75
C LEU A 11 -11.73 25.57 -23.65
N ASP A 12 -12.90 26.20 -23.51
CA ASP A 12 -13.00 27.62 -23.21
C ASP A 12 -12.42 27.87 -21.81
N VAL A 13 -11.27 28.54 -21.79
CA VAL A 13 -10.59 28.99 -20.59
C VAL A 13 -11.25 30.29 -20.14
N VAL A 14 -12.09 30.23 -19.12
CA VAL A 14 -12.44 31.40 -18.33
C VAL A 14 -11.18 31.82 -17.57
N LYS A 15 -10.64 32.98 -17.95
CA LYS A 15 -9.50 33.65 -17.33
C LYS A 15 -9.87 34.10 -15.93
N THR A 16 -9.02 33.82 -14.91
CA THR A 16 -8.54 34.77 -13.89
C THR A 16 -7.63 34.10 -12.80
N VAL A 17 -6.49 34.77 -12.50
CA VAL A 17 -5.60 34.67 -11.30
C VAL A 17 -4.49 33.55 -11.26
N PRO A 18 -3.24 33.81 -10.74
CA PRO A 18 -2.00 33.26 -11.31
C PRO A 18 -1.46 31.97 -10.68
N ARG A 19 -0.62 31.31 -11.51
CA ARG A 19 0.06 30.01 -11.30
C ARG A 19 0.96 29.95 -10.04
N LYS A 20 0.66 29.05 -9.10
CA LYS A 20 1.67 28.38 -8.25
C LYS A 20 2.24 27.16 -8.98
N LYS A 21 3.56 27.02 -9.00
CA LYS A 21 4.34 25.98 -9.72
C LYS A 21 4.17 24.53 -9.21
N SER A 22 3.23 24.24 -8.31
CA SER A 22 3.04 22.90 -7.72
C SER A 22 2.18 21.92 -8.54
N SER A 23 1.43 22.39 -9.54
CA SER A 23 0.45 21.54 -10.25
C SER A 23 1.01 20.72 -11.42
N ILE A 24 2.17 21.08 -11.96
CA ILE A 24 2.68 20.46 -13.20
C ILE A 24 3.28 19.07 -12.95
N THR A 25 3.86 18.83 -11.77
CA THR A 25 4.45 17.54 -11.39
C THR A 25 3.38 16.49 -11.08
N THR A 26 2.32 16.89 -10.38
CA THR A 26 1.15 16.03 -10.05
C THR A 26 0.37 15.62 -11.29
N ILE A 27 0.19 16.54 -12.26
CA ILE A 27 -0.50 16.22 -13.52
C ILE A 27 0.35 15.29 -14.41
N LYS A 28 1.68 15.38 -14.35
CA LYS A 28 2.58 14.45 -15.06
C LYS A 28 2.52 13.03 -14.47
N SER A 29 2.43 12.87 -13.14
CA SER A 29 2.30 11.54 -12.53
C SER A 29 0.93 10.92 -12.82
N ILE A 30 -0.16 11.69 -12.72
CA ILE A 30 -1.53 11.24 -13.04
C ILE A 30 -1.64 10.82 -14.51
N LYS A 31 -1.06 11.58 -15.44
CA LYS A 31 -1.04 11.20 -16.88
C LYS A 31 -0.19 9.96 -17.15
N SER A 32 0.89 9.73 -16.41
CA SER A 32 1.73 8.53 -16.57
C SER A 32 1.05 7.27 -16.03
N ILE A 33 0.37 7.39 -14.88
CA ILE A 33 -0.44 6.33 -14.27
C ILE A 33 -1.62 5.98 -15.19
N ALA A 34 -2.35 6.98 -15.68
CA ALA A 34 -3.47 6.76 -16.61
C ALA A 34 -3.05 6.14 -17.95
N LYS A 35 -1.88 6.50 -18.50
CA LYS A 35 -1.37 5.94 -19.77
C LYS A 35 -0.97 4.46 -19.65
N LEU A 36 -0.48 4.05 -18.48
CA LEU A 36 -0.07 2.66 -18.22
C LEU A 36 -1.27 1.76 -17.84
N CYS A 37 -2.26 2.27 -17.11
CA CYS A 37 -3.53 1.56 -16.91
C CYS A 37 -4.28 1.31 -18.24
N LEU A 38 -4.17 2.22 -19.21
CA LEU A 38 -4.71 2.05 -20.57
C LEU A 38 -3.94 1.03 -21.42
N ALA A 39 -2.66 0.79 -21.15
CA ALA A 39 -1.88 -0.27 -21.80
C ALA A 39 -2.23 -1.67 -21.26
N ARG A 40 -2.77 -1.76 -20.04
CA ARG A 40 -3.08 -3.03 -19.33
C ARG A 40 -4.49 -3.60 -19.58
N VAL A 41 -5.21 -2.97 -20.50
CA VAL A 41 -6.58 -3.34 -20.90
C VAL A 41 -6.62 -4.03 -22.28
N ASN A 42 -5.55 -3.88 -23.08
CA ASN A 42 -5.56 -4.29 -24.50
C ASN A 42 -4.44 -5.25 -24.89
N TYR A 43 -4.06 -6.22 -24.05
CA TYR A 43 -3.13 -7.28 -24.46
C TYR A 43 -3.63 -8.69 -24.15
N HIS A 44 -4.84 -8.99 -24.61
CA HIS A 44 -5.17 -10.34 -25.07
C HIS A 44 -4.47 -10.54 -26.43
N MET A 45 -3.40 -11.35 -26.45
CA MET A 45 -2.86 -12.15 -27.58
C MET A 45 -1.34 -12.26 -27.49
N SER A 46 -0.84 -13.27 -26.76
CA SER A 46 0.18 -14.23 -27.24
C SER A 46 0.82 -15.00 -26.07
N MET A 47 0.28 -16.19 -25.82
CA MET A 47 0.90 -17.23 -24.99
C MET A 47 1.62 -18.22 -25.91
N ILE A 48 2.91 -18.46 -25.70
CA ILE A 48 3.58 -19.67 -26.21
C ILE A 48 4.01 -20.54 -25.02
N SER A 49 3.63 -21.82 -25.10
CA SER A 49 4.01 -22.99 -24.27
C SER A 49 3.17 -23.37 -23.03
N LEU A 50 1.83 -23.46 -23.16
CA LEU A 50 0.98 -24.30 -22.30
C LEU A 50 -0.05 -25.08 -23.13
N SER A 51 -0.42 -26.28 -22.68
CA SER A 51 -1.43 -27.14 -23.32
C SER A 51 -2.84 -26.57 -23.16
N GLU A 52 -3.74 -26.80 -24.14
CA GLU A 52 -5.09 -26.19 -24.16
C GLU A 52 -5.94 -26.51 -22.92
N ALA A 53 -5.77 -27.70 -22.34
CA ALA A 53 -6.50 -28.11 -21.15
C ALA A 53 -6.12 -27.31 -19.88
N GLN A 54 -4.87 -26.83 -19.79
CA GLN A 54 -4.41 -26.01 -18.66
C GLN A 54 -4.80 -24.53 -18.82
N LYS A 55 -4.92 -24.03 -20.06
CA LYS A 55 -5.44 -22.68 -20.35
C LYS A 55 -6.92 -22.56 -19.99
N GLN A 56 -7.72 -23.57 -20.35
CA GLN A 56 -9.16 -23.58 -20.09
C GLN A 56 -9.52 -23.63 -18.59
N ALA A 57 -8.71 -24.24 -17.73
CA ALA A 57 -8.99 -24.29 -16.29
C ALA A 57 -8.72 -22.95 -15.58
N VAL A 58 -7.72 -22.18 -16.02
CA VAL A 58 -7.37 -20.87 -15.43
C VAL A 58 -8.23 -19.75 -16.02
N GLU A 59 -8.64 -19.84 -17.29
CA GLU A 59 -9.53 -18.85 -17.91
C GLU A 59 -10.99 -18.96 -17.44
N LYS A 60 -11.47 -20.15 -17.06
CA LYS A 60 -12.88 -20.34 -16.68
C LYS A 60 -13.24 -19.73 -15.32
N ASP A 61 -12.27 -19.61 -14.41
CA ASP A 61 -12.45 -19.00 -13.09
C ASP A 61 -12.14 -17.49 -13.08
N LEU A 62 -11.66 -16.92 -14.19
CA LEU A 62 -11.23 -15.52 -14.29
C LEU A 62 -11.80 -14.74 -15.51
N GLN A 63 -12.66 -15.33 -16.33
CA GLN A 63 -13.35 -14.60 -17.40
C GLN A 63 -14.76 -14.16 -16.98
N PRO A 64 -15.09 -12.85 -17.04
CA PRO A 64 -16.46 -12.38 -16.89
C PRO A 64 -17.30 -12.69 -18.15
N PRO A 65 -18.64 -12.70 -18.06
CA PRO A 65 -19.54 -13.00 -19.17
C PRO A 65 -19.30 -12.07 -20.38
N THR A 66 -19.45 -12.63 -21.58
CA THR A 66 -18.98 -12.13 -22.89
C THR A 66 -19.69 -10.89 -23.46
N ASP A 67 -20.28 -10.00 -22.67
CA ASP A 67 -21.01 -8.83 -23.22
C ASP A 67 -20.88 -7.51 -22.43
N TYR A 68 -19.71 -7.16 -21.87
CA TYR A 68 -19.59 -5.94 -21.03
C TYR A 68 -18.24 -5.18 -21.05
N ASN A 69 -17.49 -5.21 -22.15
CA ASN A 69 -16.12 -4.65 -22.21
C ASN A 69 -16.01 -3.11 -22.05
N GLY A 70 -17.10 -2.34 -22.18
CA GLY A 70 -17.06 -0.88 -21.99
C GLY A 70 -17.22 -0.40 -20.54
N CYS A 71 -18.00 -1.13 -19.73
CA CYS A 71 -18.43 -0.69 -18.41
C CYS A 71 -17.36 -0.95 -17.33
N MET A 72 -16.69 -2.11 -17.37
CA MET A 72 -15.63 -2.46 -16.41
C MET A 72 -14.45 -1.49 -16.47
N HIS A 73 -14.06 -1.03 -17.67
CA HIS A 73 -12.97 -0.05 -17.81
C HIS A 73 -13.30 1.31 -17.21
N LYS A 74 -14.57 1.72 -17.25
CA LYS A 74 -15.01 2.97 -16.61
C LYS A 74 -15.07 2.80 -15.10
N ALA A 75 -15.56 1.66 -14.61
CA ALA A 75 -15.64 1.34 -13.18
C ALA A 75 -14.24 1.25 -12.53
N CYS A 76 -13.28 0.51 -13.11
CA CYS A 76 -11.92 0.42 -12.56
C CYS A 76 -11.20 1.78 -12.53
N ARG A 77 -11.41 2.62 -13.56
CA ARG A 77 -10.87 3.99 -13.57
C ARG A 77 -11.52 4.87 -12.50
N GLN A 78 -12.82 4.72 -12.28
CA GLN A 78 -13.54 5.46 -11.26
C GLN A 78 -13.03 5.09 -9.87
N VAL A 79 -12.90 3.80 -9.56
CA VAL A 79 -12.37 3.32 -8.27
C VAL A 79 -10.98 3.88 -7.98
N LEU A 80 -10.06 3.85 -8.95
CA LEU A 80 -8.73 4.43 -8.78
C LEU A 80 -8.77 5.97 -8.63
N SER A 81 -9.66 6.64 -9.37
CA SER A 81 -9.86 8.09 -9.24
C SER A 81 -10.38 8.46 -7.84
N ASP A 82 -11.34 7.71 -7.33
CA ASP A 82 -11.95 7.92 -6.02
C ASP A 82 -10.92 7.66 -4.91
N PHE A 83 -10.13 6.59 -5.05
CA PHE A 83 -9.00 6.32 -4.16
C PHE A 83 -8.01 7.50 -4.13
N LEU A 84 -7.55 7.96 -5.30
CA LEU A 84 -6.59 9.05 -5.39
C LEU A 84 -7.16 10.37 -4.84
N SER A 85 -8.42 10.68 -5.12
CA SER A 85 -9.10 11.86 -4.55
C SER A 85 -9.13 11.76 -3.03
N SER A 86 -9.62 10.62 -2.52
CA SER A 86 -9.82 10.40 -1.09
C SER A 86 -8.50 10.41 -0.30
N ALA A 87 -7.44 9.81 -0.85
CA ALA A 87 -6.09 9.83 -0.28
C ALA A 87 -5.45 11.22 -0.33
N THR A 88 -5.67 11.98 -1.41
CA THR A 88 -5.17 13.36 -1.52
C THR A 88 -5.88 14.28 -0.52
N GLU A 89 -7.20 14.14 -0.37
CA GLU A 89 -7.97 14.86 0.66
C GLU A 89 -7.46 14.58 2.07
N ALA A 90 -7.09 13.34 2.37
CA ALA A 90 -6.53 12.99 3.68
C ALA A 90 -5.21 13.75 3.94
N TYR A 91 -4.30 13.77 2.96
CA TYR A 91 -3.06 14.53 3.04
C TYR A 91 -3.30 16.05 3.14
N ASP A 92 -4.17 16.60 2.30
CA ASP A 92 -4.49 18.03 2.30
C ASP A 92 -5.17 18.47 3.61
N SER A 93 -6.00 17.60 4.20
CA SER A 93 -6.62 17.83 5.50
C SER A 93 -5.59 17.87 6.62
N LEU A 94 -4.64 16.92 6.65
CA LEU A 94 -3.52 16.96 7.61
C LEU A 94 -2.66 18.21 7.41
N LYS A 95 -2.38 18.59 6.16
CA LYS A 95 -1.63 19.80 5.81
C LYS A 95 -2.26 21.09 6.33
N CYS A 96 -3.59 21.17 6.25
CA CYS A 96 -4.36 22.32 6.69
C CYS A 96 -4.69 22.30 8.19
N SER A 97 -4.34 21.22 8.90
CA SER A 97 -4.51 21.12 10.35
C SER A 97 -3.36 21.80 11.12
N ASP A 98 -3.60 22.03 12.41
CA ASP A 98 -2.60 22.53 13.37
C ASP A 98 -1.68 21.41 13.91
N ILE A 99 -1.79 20.18 13.38
CA ILE A 99 -0.94 19.06 13.79
C ILE A 99 0.52 19.38 13.43
N ALA A 100 1.40 19.32 14.42
CA ALA A 100 2.85 19.44 14.22
C ALA A 100 3.34 18.41 13.20
N ARG A 101 4.27 18.78 12.33
CA ARG A 101 4.73 17.89 11.26
C ARG A 101 6.17 18.13 10.85
N VAL A 102 6.80 17.08 10.34
CA VAL A 102 8.10 17.13 9.67
C VAL A 102 7.94 16.41 8.35
N GLU A 103 8.21 17.09 7.25
CA GLU A 103 8.00 16.52 5.91
C GLU A 103 9.32 16.39 5.17
N ASP A 104 9.32 15.54 4.15
CA ASP A 104 10.45 15.35 3.26
C ASP A 104 11.73 14.93 4.00
N LEU A 105 11.61 14.19 5.11
CA LEU A 105 12.72 13.71 5.92
C LEU A 105 13.46 12.59 5.19
N SER A 106 14.64 12.88 4.66
CA SER A 106 15.49 11.89 4.00
C SER A 106 16.11 10.92 5.01
N TYR A 107 16.02 9.62 4.73
CA TYR A 107 16.64 8.55 5.55
C TYR A 107 17.74 7.77 4.80
N ALA A 108 17.96 8.08 3.52
CA ALA A 108 19.01 7.50 2.70
C ALA A 108 19.43 8.50 1.62
N ASP A 109 20.65 8.34 1.11
CA ASP A 109 21.08 9.05 -0.09
C ASP A 109 20.27 8.56 -1.29
N GLY A 110 19.68 9.48 -2.06
CA GLY A 110 18.94 9.12 -3.27
C GLY A 110 17.75 9.99 -3.63
N ASN A 111 16.93 9.45 -4.53
CA ASN A 111 15.81 10.13 -5.18
C ASN A 111 14.64 10.42 -4.22
N GLU A 112 13.72 11.29 -4.66
CA GLU A 112 12.52 11.74 -3.92
C GLU A 112 11.77 10.65 -3.12
N PRO A 113 11.60 9.40 -3.61
CA PRO A 113 10.84 8.40 -2.86
C PRO A 113 11.43 8.05 -1.49
N CYS A 114 12.74 8.24 -1.27
CA CYS A 114 13.46 7.85 -0.05
C CYS A 114 13.27 8.84 1.11
N LYS A 115 12.01 9.19 1.39
CA LYS A 115 11.63 10.21 2.36
C LYS A 115 10.52 9.72 3.28
N ILE A 116 10.40 10.38 4.42
CA ILE A 116 9.39 10.12 5.43
C ILE A 116 8.65 11.44 5.70
N ASP A 117 7.33 11.38 5.78
CA ASP A 117 6.52 12.48 6.32
C ASP A 117 5.99 12.05 7.68
N VAL A 118 6.18 12.91 8.69
CA VAL A 118 5.83 12.67 10.09
C VAL A 118 4.76 13.67 10.52
N TRP A 119 3.70 13.17 11.13
CA TRP A 119 2.55 13.93 11.61
C TRP A 119 2.35 13.67 13.11
N GLY A 120 2.17 14.73 13.89
CA GLY A 120 2.23 14.70 15.35
C GLY A 120 3.66 14.86 15.87
N LYS A 121 3.77 15.26 17.14
CA LYS A 121 5.06 15.35 17.83
C LYS A 121 5.54 13.94 18.18
N VAL A 122 6.69 13.54 17.64
CA VAL A 122 7.32 12.28 18.02
C VAL A 122 7.86 12.40 19.45
N ASP A 123 7.31 11.58 20.35
CA ASP A 123 7.75 11.44 21.73
C ASP A 123 7.99 9.95 22.05
N LYS A 124 7.09 9.31 22.82
CA LYS A 124 7.23 7.90 23.22
C LYS A 124 6.60 6.90 22.25
N LYS A 125 5.59 7.30 21.48
CA LYS A 125 4.79 6.41 20.63
C LYS A 125 4.84 6.83 19.16
N LEU A 126 5.13 5.89 18.26
CA LEU A 126 5.20 6.13 16.81
C LEU A 126 4.52 5.00 16.04
N PHE A 127 3.58 5.36 15.17
CA PHE A 127 2.98 4.45 14.21
C PHE A 127 3.60 4.73 12.84
N VAL A 128 4.37 3.76 12.36
CA VAL A 128 5.03 3.78 11.06
C VAL A 128 4.16 3.06 10.05
N PHE A 129 3.93 3.64 8.87
CA PHE A 129 3.08 3.06 7.85
C PHE A 129 3.72 3.05 6.48
N VAL A 130 3.57 1.93 5.77
CA VAL A 130 4.15 1.67 4.46
C VAL A 130 3.02 1.52 3.43
N HIS A 131 3.08 2.31 2.36
CA HIS A 131 2.05 2.31 1.32
C HIS A 131 2.09 1.04 0.45
N GLY A 132 0.97 0.75 -0.22
CA GLY A 132 0.85 -0.35 -1.19
C GLY A 132 1.28 0.02 -2.61
N GLY A 133 0.70 -0.65 -3.61
CA GLY A 133 0.98 -0.40 -5.03
C GLY A 133 1.96 -1.41 -5.67
N TYR A 134 1.89 -2.68 -5.25
CA TYR A 134 2.71 -3.79 -5.81
C TYR A 134 4.20 -3.47 -5.97
N TRP A 135 4.75 -2.70 -5.03
CA TRP A 135 6.13 -2.21 -5.02
C TRP A 135 6.54 -1.42 -6.28
N GLN A 136 5.59 -1.04 -7.13
CA GLN A 136 5.79 -0.42 -8.44
C GLN A 136 5.21 0.99 -8.53
N GLU A 137 4.29 1.34 -7.62
CA GLU A 137 3.62 2.63 -7.59
C GLU A 137 3.22 3.03 -6.15
N GLY A 138 2.56 4.18 -6.03
CA GLY A 138 2.16 4.78 -4.76
C GLY A 138 3.00 6.01 -4.40
N ASN A 139 2.94 6.44 -3.14
CA ASN A 139 3.89 7.33 -2.48
C ASN A 139 3.42 7.58 -1.04
N ARG A 140 4.34 8.05 -0.19
CA ARG A 140 4.07 8.35 1.23
C ARG A 140 2.99 9.40 1.47
N LYS A 141 2.76 10.32 0.53
CA LYS A 141 1.77 11.39 0.67
C LYS A 141 0.35 10.86 0.51
N LEU A 142 0.15 9.83 -0.31
CA LEU A 142 -1.14 9.14 -0.45
C LEU A 142 -1.42 8.15 0.71
N ALA A 143 -0.47 7.92 1.60
CA ALA A 143 -0.63 7.02 2.75
C ALA A 143 -0.82 7.81 4.04
N CYS A 144 -1.77 8.74 4.06
CA CYS A 144 -2.01 9.62 5.21
C CYS A 144 -3.28 9.30 5.99
N SER A 145 -4.23 8.54 5.45
CA SER A 145 -5.48 8.18 6.14
C SER A 145 -5.29 7.51 7.52
N PRO A 146 -4.31 6.62 7.74
CA PRO A 146 -4.09 6.04 9.07
C PRO A 146 -3.66 7.05 10.14
N ALA A 147 -3.12 8.22 9.75
CA ALA A 147 -2.73 9.29 10.68
C ALA A 147 -3.91 9.78 11.53
N PHE A 148 -5.12 9.75 10.95
CA PHE A 148 -6.33 10.11 11.64
C PHE A 148 -6.58 9.21 12.86
N ALA A 149 -5.96 8.01 12.96
CA ALA A 149 -6.02 7.10 14.11
C ALA A 149 -4.84 7.18 15.01
N ALA A 150 -3.66 7.30 14.40
CA ALA A 150 -2.44 7.47 15.16
C ALA A 150 -2.55 8.65 16.12
N VAL A 151 -2.88 9.83 15.59
CA VAL A 151 -2.78 11.08 16.35
C VAL A 151 -3.76 11.12 17.54
N PRO A 152 -5.07 10.78 17.38
CA PRO A 152 -5.99 10.68 18.51
C PRO A 152 -5.67 9.54 19.50
N ALA A 153 -4.95 8.52 19.07
CA ALA A 153 -4.43 7.46 19.95
C ALA A 153 -3.07 7.82 20.60
N GLU A 154 -2.64 9.08 20.48
CA GLU A 154 -1.39 9.61 21.03
C GLU A 154 -0.11 9.01 20.41
N PHE A 155 -0.22 8.49 19.19
CA PHE A 155 0.91 8.13 18.36
C PHE A 155 1.24 9.27 17.41
N ALA A 156 2.52 9.65 17.33
CA ALA A 156 2.99 10.28 16.10
C ALA A 156 2.85 9.28 14.94
N TYR A 157 2.63 9.77 13.74
CA TYR A 157 2.45 8.97 12.53
C TYR A 157 3.59 9.25 11.56
N ALA A 158 4.19 8.20 10.98
CA ALA A 158 5.21 8.34 9.95
C ALA A 158 4.83 7.54 8.70
N SER A 159 4.64 8.19 7.56
CA SER A 159 4.48 7.52 6.27
C SER A 159 5.82 7.40 5.54
N ILE A 160 6.20 6.17 5.19
CA ILE A 160 7.47 5.86 4.51
C ILE A 160 7.24 5.82 2.99
N GLY A 161 8.07 6.51 2.23
CA GLY A 161 8.26 6.26 0.80
C GLY A 161 9.46 5.34 0.57
N TYR A 162 9.47 4.63 -0.55
CA TYR A 162 10.56 3.72 -0.92
C TYR A 162 10.76 3.67 -2.44
N ASN A 163 11.94 3.23 -2.88
CA ASN A 163 12.17 3.01 -4.32
C ASN A 163 11.47 1.72 -4.78
N TYR A 164 10.92 1.78 -5.98
CA TYR A 164 10.18 0.68 -6.57
C TYR A 164 11.07 -0.49 -6.98
N SER A 165 10.47 -1.68 -6.96
CA SER A 165 11.06 -2.89 -7.48
C SER A 165 10.96 -2.89 -9.01
N THR A 166 12.06 -3.24 -9.67
CA THR A 166 12.14 -3.43 -11.13
C THR A 166 13.02 -4.64 -11.43
N LYS A 167 13.16 -5.01 -12.71
CA LYS A 167 14.07 -6.10 -13.12
C LYS A 167 15.52 -5.84 -12.72
N GLU A 168 15.93 -4.57 -12.69
CA GLU A 168 17.29 -4.13 -12.34
C GLU A 168 17.43 -3.85 -10.83
N ARG A 169 16.31 -3.74 -10.11
CA ARG A 169 16.28 -3.43 -8.69
C ARG A 169 15.35 -4.40 -7.94
N PRO A 170 15.87 -5.53 -7.45
CA PRO A 170 15.06 -6.59 -6.86
C PRO A 170 14.32 -6.14 -5.60
N LEU A 171 13.19 -6.81 -5.31
CA LEU A 171 12.31 -6.54 -4.18
C LEU A 171 13.05 -6.57 -2.84
N SER A 172 14.04 -7.46 -2.68
CA SER A 172 14.93 -7.51 -1.52
C SER A 172 15.55 -6.15 -1.18
N LEU A 173 15.91 -5.34 -2.18
CA LEU A 173 16.46 -4.00 -1.94
C LEU A 173 15.39 -3.02 -1.47
N THR A 174 14.12 -3.19 -1.87
CA THR A 174 13.01 -2.38 -1.36
C THR A 174 12.71 -2.74 0.08
N VAL A 175 12.70 -4.04 0.41
CA VAL A 175 12.59 -4.52 1.81
C VAL A 175 13.71 -3.92 2.68
N GLN A 176 14.97 -4.04 2.26
CA GLN A 176 16.10 -3.50 3.02
C GLN A 176 16.00 -1.98 3.19
N GLN A 177 15.47 -1.28 2.20
CA GLN A 177 15.28 0.16 2.26
C GLN A 177 14.24 0.58 3.30
N VAL A 178 13.11 -0.14 3.40
CA VAL A 178 12.10 0.12 4.45
C VAL A 178 12.62 -0.29 5.83
N VAL A 179 13.38 -1.37 5.92
CA VAL A 179 14.09 -1.75 7.16
C VAL A 179 15.01 -0.63 7.63
N ASN A 180 15.76 -0.03 6.72
CA ASN A 180 16.68 1.06 7.04
C ASN A 180 15.95 2.34 7.45
N SER A 181 14.78 2.65 6.87
CA SER A 181 14.00 3.82 7.29
C SER A 181 13.45 3.67 8.71
N VAL A 182 13.03 2.47 9.11
CA VAL A 182 12.60 2.20 10.49
C VAL A 182 13.78 2.30 11.46
N ARG A 183 14.95 1.73 11.12
CA ARG A 183 16.16 1.89 11.93
C ARG A 183 16.56 3.35 12.10
N TYR A 184 16.49 4.12 11.02
CA TYR A 184 16.72 5.56 11.03
C TYR A 184 15.75 6.30 11.97
N LEU A 185 14.46 5.96 11.97
CA LEU A 185 13.48 6.56 12.89
C LEU A 185 13.78 6.22 14.36
N ILE A 186 14.17 4.97 14.65
CA ILE A 186 14.56 4.54 16.00
C ILE A 186 15.78 5.33 16.52
N GLU A 187 16.78 5.54 15.66
CA GLU A 187 17.99 6.29 16.00
C GLU A 187 17.70 7.79 16.16
N LYS A 188 16.94 8.37 15.21
CA LYS A 188 16.59 9.79 15.21
C LYS A 188 15.76 10.20 16.42
N TYR A 189 14.90 9.31 16.91
CA TYR A 189 14.00 9.57 18.02
C TYR A 189 14.31 8.62 19.19
N PRO A 190 15.35 8.91 19.98
CA PRO A 190 15.82 8.00 21.04
C PRO A 190 14.78 7.78 22.15
N ASN A 191 13.87 8.74 22.35
CA ASN A 191 12.79 8.69 23.35
C ASN A 191 11.65 7.72 22.99
N LEU A 192 11.64 7.14 21.78
CA LEU A 192 10.63 6.15 21.42
C LEU A 192 10.67 4.96 22.38
N GLU A 193 9.50 4.58 22.88
CA GLU A 193 9.28 3.42 23.74
C GLU A 193 8.41 2.38 23.03
N LYS A 194 7.40 2.82 22.27
CA LYS A 194 6.45 1.96 21.57
C LYS A 194 6.35 2.33 20.10
N ILE A 195 6.61 1.36 19.24
CA ILE A 195 6.56 1.48 17.80
C ILE A 195 5.57 0.44 17.30
N VAL A 196 4.59 0.91 16.54
CA VAL A 196 3.73 0.07 15.73
C VAL A 196 4.18 0.25 14.29
N ILE A 197 4.32 -0.85 13.55
CA ILE A 197 4.62 -0.81 12.12
C ILE A 197 3.40 -1.35 11.39
N GLY A 198 3.01 -0.72 10.30
CA GLY A 198 1.91 -1.24 9.50
C GLY A 198 2.04 -0.90 8.04
N GLY A 199 1.12 -1.44 7.27
CA GLY A 199 1.04 -1.13 5.86
C GLY A 199 -0.21 -1.70 5.22
N HIS A 200 -0.38 -1.34 3.95
CA HIS A 200 -1.49 -1.79 3.12
C HIS A 200 -0.97 -2.58 1.92
N SER A 201 -1.62 -3.69 1.56
CA SER A 201 -1.30 -4.45 0.36
C SER A 201 0.17 -4.87 0.33
N ALA A 202 0.91 -4.52 -0.73
CA ALA A 202 2.36 -4.67 -0.80
C ALA A 202 3.12 -4.02 0.37
N GLY A 203 2.59 -2.93 0.94
CA GLY A 203 3.14 -2.28 2.13
C GLY A 203 2.95 -3.09 3.42
N ALA A 204 1.86 -3.87 3.53
CA ALA A 204 1.66 -4.78 4.67
C ALA A 204 2.72 -5.89 4.67
N GLN A 205 3.07 -6.40 3.48
CA GLN A 205 4.18 -7.32 3.29
C GLN A 205 5.52 -6.69 3.71
N LEU A 206 5.80 -5.45 3.28
CA LEU A 206 7.01 -4.74 3.69
C LEU A 206 7.05 -4.48 5.21
N ALA A 207 5.92 -4.15 5.83
CA ALA A 207 5.78 -3.97 7.27
C ALA A 207 6.10 -5.26 8.03
N PHE A 208 5.55 -6.39 7.58
CA PHE A 208 5.85 -7.71 8.14
C PHE A 208 7.35 -8.02 8.08
N LYS A 209 7.95 -7.95 6.88
CA LYS A 209 9.40 -8.21 6.72
C LYS A 209 10.23 -7.24 7.54
N THR A 210 9.79 -6.00 7.69
CA THR A 210 10.51 -5.03 8.52
C THR A 210 10.55 -5.47 9.99
N CYS A 211 9.45 -6.00 10.52
CA CYS A 211 9.42 -6.55 11.87
C CYS A 211 10.33 -7.78 12.01
N SER A 212 10.46 -8.61 10.98
CA SER A 212 11.37 -9.77 11.04
C SER A 212 12.86 -9.40 10.98
N PHE A 213 13.22 -8.27 10.36
CA PHE A 213 14.61 -7.80 10.30
C PHE A 213 15.01 -6.82 11.42
N VAL A 214 14.08 -6.05 11.97
CA VAL A 214 14.36 -5.07 13.02
C VAL A 214 14.06 -5.69 14.38
N LYS A 215 15.05 -6.36 14.96
CA LYS A 215 14.97 -6.93 16.32
C LYS A 215 15.12 -5.82 17.36
N SER A 216 14.03 -5.12 17.64
CA SER A 216 13.96 -4.05 18.65
C SER A 216 12.80 -4.31 19.61
N PRO A 217 13.02 -4.28 20.94
CA PRO A 217 11.93 -4.44 21.91
C PRO A 217 10.95 -3.25 21.90
N LYS A 218 11.31 -2.15 21.22
CA LYS A 218 10.42 -1.01 21.01
C LYS A 218 9.31 -1.31 20.00
N ILE A 219 9.50 -2.30 19.12
CA ILE A 219 8.46 -2.70 18.15
C ILE A 219 7.51 -3.64 18.86
N VAL A 220 6.33 -3.12 19.18
CA VAL A 220 5.33 -3.78 20.05
C VAL A 220 4.05 -4.15 19.31
N GLY A 221 3.86 -3.63 18.10
CA GLY A 221 2.67 -3.93 17.31
C GLY A 221 2.87 -3.93 15.81
N LEU A 222 2.01 -4.70 15.13
CA LEU A 222 1.99 -4.84 13.68
C LEU A 222 0.56 -4.64 13.16
N VAL A 223 0.37 -3.79 12.15
CA VAL A 223 -0.94 -3.54 11.51
C VAL A 223 -0.87 -3.92 10.03
N LEU A 224 -1.68 -4.89 9.64
CA LEU A 224 -1.67 -5.47 8.29
C LEU A 224 -3.03 -5.26 7.63
N LEU A 225 -3.07 -4.42 6.61
CA LEU A 225 -4.31 -4.09 5.88
C LEU A 225 -4.29 -4.75 4.50
N ALA A 226 -5.11 -5.79 4.30
CA ALA A 226 -5.24 -6.54 3.04
C ALA A 226 -3.90 -6.88 2.36
N GLY A 227 -2.97 -7.46 3.12
CA GLY A 227 -1.60 -7.73 2.65
C GLY A 227 -1.47 -8.92 1.70
N VAL A 228 -0.35 -8.98 0.98
CA VAL A 228 0.04 -10.11 0.12
C VAL A 228 1.30 -10.76 0.66
N TYR A 229 1.23 -12.03 1.06
CA TYR A 229 2.27 -12.68 1.88
C TYR A 229 2.96 -13.86 1.19
N ASP A 230 2.25 -14.59 0.34
CA ASP A 230 2.85 -15.58 -0.56
C ASP A 230 3.01 -14.97 -1.95
N LEU A 231 4.27 -14.72 -2.32
CA LEU A 231 4.61 -14.03 -3.57
C LEU A 231 4.87 -15.01 -4.72
N LYS A 232 4.93 -16.33 -4.46
CA LYS A 232 5.31 -17.33 -5.48
C LYS A 232 4.38 -17.35 -6.68
N GLU A 233 3.10 -17.12 -6.44
CA GLU A 233 2.09 -17.08 -7.51
C GLU A 233 2.22 -15.85 -8.39
N LEU A 234 2.73 -14.75 -7.85
CA LEU A 234 2.87 -13.50 -8.59
C LEU A 234 3.96 -13.58 -9.66
N VAL A 235 4.95 -14.48 -9.50
CA VAL A 235 6.10 -14.63 -10.42
C VAL A 235 5.64 -14.79 -11.87
N ARG A 236 4.53 -15.50 -12.09
CA ARG A 236 4.01 -15.80 -13.44
C ARG A 236 3.01 -14.76 -13.94
N CYS A 237 2.57 -13.83 -13.08
CA CYS A 237 1.63 -12.78 -13.43
C CYS A 237 2.37 -11.51 -13.90
N GLU A 238 1.69 -10.66 -14.67
CA GLU A 238 2.24 -9.35 -15.09
C GLU A 238 2.71 -8.49 -13.92
N ILE A 239 2.03 -8.62 -12.77
CA ILE A 239 2.37 -7.89 -11.54
C ILE A 239 3.78 -8.27 -11.08
N GLY A 240 4.09 -9.57 -10.96
CA GLY A 240 5.43 -10.03 -10.58
C GLY A 240 6.46 -9.74 -11.66
N GLN A 241 6.11 -9.91 -12.94
CA GLN A 241 7.01 -9.58 -14.04
C GLN A 241 7.40 -8.09 -14.05
N GLY A 242 6.45 -7.19 -13.78
CA GLY A 242 6.69 -5.74 -13.67
C GLY A 242 7.57 -5.38 -12.47
N ALA A 243 7.39 -6.08 -11.33
CA ALA A 243 8.24 -5.92 -10.15
C ALA A 243 9.63 -6.57 -10.30
N GLY A 244 9.91 -7.29 -11.40
CA GLY A 244 11.15 -8.04 -11.55
C GLY A 244 11.24 -9.27 -10.63
N LEU A 245 10.10 -9.81 -10.22
CA LEU A 245 10.03 -10.91 -9.27
C LEU A 245 10.46 -12.23 -9.93
N THR A 246 11.58 -12.77 -9.46
CA THR A 246 12.04 -14.14 -9.79
C THR A 246 11.50 -15.12 -8.74
N GLU A 247 11.56 -16.44 -9.01
CA GLU A 247 11.19 -17.45 -8.01
C GLU A 247 12.01 -17.30 -6.71
N SER A 248 13.31 -17.01 -6.83
CA SER A 248 14.19 -16.78 -5.68
C SER A 248 13.81 -15.52 -4.89
N GLU A 249 13.50 -14.41 -5.57
CA GLU A 249 13.03 -13.19 -4.90
C GLU A 249 11.65 -13.39 -4.27
N ALA A 250 10.75 -14.15 -4.91
CA ALA A 250 9.44 -14.46 -4.35
C ALA A 250 9.55 -15.30 -3.08
N GLU A 251 10.37 -16.35 -3.09
CA GLU A 251 10.61 -17.20 -1.91
C GLU A 251 11.17 -16.36 -0.76
N LYS A 252 12.23 -15.59 -1.02
CA LYS A 252 12.92 -14.78 0.00
C LYS A 252 12.04 -13.69 0.61
N ASN A 253 11.17 -13.09 -0.19
CA ASN A 253 10.33 -11.96 0.23
C ASN A 253 8.91 -12.35 0.61
N SER A 254 8.53 -13.63 0.47
CA SER A 254 7.31 -14.13 1.10
C SER A 254 7.41 -14.01 2.62
N CYS A 255 6.27 -13.86 3.27
CA CYS A 255 6.17 -13.73 4.72
C CYS A 255 5.84 -15.10 5.32
N ASN A 256 6.65 -15.51 6.29
CA ASN A 256 6.41 -16.69 7.10
C ASN A 256 6.28 -16.27 8.56
N ALA A 257 5.20 -16.70 9.23
CA ALA A 257 4.94 -16.40 10.65
C ALA A 257 6.12 -16.76 11.58
N ASP A 258 6.91 -17.80 11.26
CA ASP A 258 8.10 -18.20 12.01
C ASP A 258 9.15 -17.08 12.11
N GLU A 259 9.20 -16.16 11.14
CA GLU A 259 10.13 -15.03 11.15
C GLU A 259 9.91 -14.07 12.34
N LEU A 260 8.71 -14.11 12.93
CA LEU A 260 8.32 -13.27 14.07
C LEU A 260 8.28 -14.04 15.40
N SER A 261 8.61 -15.33 15.41
CA SER A 261 8.51 -16.24 16.58
C SER A 261 9.29 -15.81 17.83
N GLU A 262 10.32 -14.99 17.68
CA GLU A 262 11.16 -14.51 18.78
C GLU A 262 10.57 -13.29 19.52
N ALA A 263 9.49 -12.70 19.01
CA ALA A 263 8.85 -11.53 19.59
C ALA A 263 7.43 -11.86 20.06
N SER A 264 6.95 -11.18 21.11
CA SER A 264 5.52 -11.13 21.40
C SER A 264 5.03 -9.74 21.03
N MET A 265 4.12 -9.67 20.06
CA MET A 265 3.57 -8.43 19.52
C MET A 265 2.05 -8.52 19.53
N LYS A 266 1.40 -7.37 19.61
CA LYS A 266 0.00 -7.27 19.23
C LYS A 266 -0.10 -7.08 17.72
N ILE A 267 -0.99 -7.81 17.07
CA ILE A 267 -1.12 -7.79 15.62
C ILE A 267 -2.57 -7.53 15.26
N LEU A 268 -2.81 -6.57 14.37
CA LEU A 268 -4.12 -6.30 13.79
C LEU A 268 -4.09 -6.63 12.30
N ILE A 269 -4.96 -7.53 11.86
CA ILE A 269 -5.15 -7.89 10.46
C ILE A 269 -6.57 -7.50 10.07
N LEU A 270 -6.71 -6.58 9.13
CA LEU A 270 -7.99 -6.17 8.55
C LEU A 270 -8.00 -6.48 7.05
N ILE A 271 -9.12 -7.02 6.58
CA ILE A 271 -9.37 -7.26 5.16
C ILE A 271 -10.85 -7.03 4.86
N GLY A 272 -11.18 -6.55 3.66
CA GLY A 272 -12.56 -6.41 3.21
C GLY A 272 -13.12 -7.71 2.64
N ASP A 273 -14.44 -7.89 2.67
CA ASP A 273 -15.12 -9.04 2.08
C ASP A 273 -15.26 -8.96 0.55
N GLU A 274 -15.21 -7.74 -0.03
CA GLU A 274 -15.13 -7.48 -1.48
C GLU A 274 -13.70 -7.65 -2.04
N GLU A 275 -12.76 -8.15 -1.23
CA GLU A 275 -11.40 -8.47 -1.63
C GLU A 275 -11.33 -9.75 -2.46
N SER A 276 -10.29 -9.89 -3.29
CA SER A 276 -10.03 -11.13 -4.02
C SER A 276 -9.97 -12.35 -3.08
N PRO A 277 -10.56 -13.50 -3.47
CA PRO A 277 -10.54 -14.71 -2.64
C PRO A 277 -9.12 -15.11 -2.22
N ARG A 278 -8.13 -14.92 -3.11
CA ARG A 278 -6.74 -15.25 -2.83
C ARG A 278 -6.12 -14.40 -1.74
N LEU A 279 -6.38 -13.08 -1.71
CA LEU A 279 -5.89 -12.23 -0.63
C LEU A 279 -6.61 -12.52 0.69
N ARG A 280 -7.92 -12.82 0.66
CA ARG A 280 -8.66 -13.27 1.85
C ARG A 280 -8.06 -14.54 2.44
N GLU A 281 -7.80 -15.54 1.60
CA GLU A 281 -7.15 -16.78 2.00
C GLU A 281 -5.76 -16.53 2.62
N GLN A 282 -4.91 -15.73 1.97
CA GLN A 282 -3.57 -15.44 2.49
C GLN A 282 -3.60 -14.70 3.84
N ASN A 283 -4.50 -13.72 4.03
CA ASN A 283 -4.61 -13.00 5.29
C ASN A 283 -5.16 -13.89 6.41
N LYS A 284 -6.14 -14.75 6.10
CA LYS A 284 -6.66 -15.71 7.07
C LYS A 284 -5.61 -16.74 7.47
N LYS A 285 -4.89 -17.30 6.51
CA LYS A 285 -3.79 -18.23 6.77
C LYS A 285 -2.72 -17.61 7.66
N LEU A 286 -2.28 -16.38 7.36
CA LEU A 286 -1.29 -15.69 8.18
C LEU A 286 -1.82 -15.42 9.61
N TYR A 287 -3.10 -15.06 9.75
CA TYR A 287 -3.74 -14.93 11.07
C TYR A 287 -3.65 -16.22 11.90
N GLU A 288 -4.02 -17.36 11.30
CA GLU A 288 -3.98 -18.67 11.94
C GLU A 288 -2.54 -19.03 12.35
N GLU A 289 -1.58 -18.89 11.42
CA GLU A 289 -0.17 -19.18 11.67
C GLU A 289 0.43 -18.27 12.76
N LEU A 290 0.10 -16.98 12.80
CA LEU A 290 0.57 -16.07 13.86
C LEU A 290 -0.09 -16.34 15.22
N GLY A 291 -1.34 -16.80 15.22
CA GLY A 291 -2.06 -17.21 16.44
C GLY A 291 -1.39 -18.39 17.15
N GLU A 292 -0.72 -19.26 16.40
CA GLU A 292 0.10 -20.35 16.94
C GLU A 292 1.43 -19.87 17.56
N LYS A 293 1.82 -18.59 17.39
CA LYS A 293 3.16 -18.06 17.70
C LYS A 293 3.22 -17.09 18.90
N ASN A 294 2.40 -17.27 19.93
CA ASN A 294 2.40 -16.43 21.16
C ASN A 294 2.26 -14.91 20.89
N HIS A 295 1.58 -14.56 19.80
CA HIS A 295 1.18 -13.20 19.46
C HIS A 295 -0.28 -12.95 19.88
N ASP A 296 -0.61 -11.70 20.24
CA ASP A 296 -2.00 -11.25 20.43
C ASP A 296 -2.55 -10.78 19.07
N VAL A 297 -3.18 -11.70 18.32
CA VAL A 297 -3.63 -11.42 16.94
C VAL A 297 -5.12 -11.16 16.90
N ARG A 298 -5.50 -10.00 16.37
CA ARG A 298 -6.88 -9.61 16.07
C ARG A 298 -7.09 -9.64 14.57
N TYR A 299 -8.09 -10.37 14.12
CA TYR A 299 -8.44 -10.51 12.70
C TYR A 299 -9.89 -10.13 12.48
N LYS A 300 -10.16 -9.41 11.39
CA LYS A 300 -11.53 -9.07 10.96
C LYS A 300 -11.63 -8.99 9.44
N GLU A 301 -12.65 -9.68 8.93
CA GLU A 301 -13.20 -9.43 7.60
C GLU A 301 -14.33 -8.39 7.73
N LEU A 302 -14.22 -7.29 7.00
CA LEU A 302 -15.12 -6.13 7.07
C LEU A 302 -16.13 -6.17 5.91
N GLU A 303 -17.41 -5.97 6.22
CA GLU A 303 -18.51 -6.10 5.28
C GLU A 303 -18.65 -4.86 4.38
N GLY A 304 -18.79 -5.08 3.06
CA GLY A 304 -18.94 -4.00 2.07
C GLY A 304 -17.67 -3.18 1.85
N VAL A 305 -16.52 -3.74 2.21
CA VAL A 305 -15.22 -3.07 2.15
C VAL A 305 -14.38 -3.72 1.05
N ASN A 306 -13.80 -2.89 0.19
CA ASN A 306 -12.88 -3.33 -0.85
C ASN A 306 -11.43 -2.92 -0.54
N HIS A 307 -10.51 -3.32 -1.43
CA HIS A 307 -9.08 -3.10 -1.27
C HIS A 307 -8.69 -1.65 -1.00
N PHE A 308 -9.42 -0.69 -1.59
CA PHE A 308 -9.09 0.73 -1.52
C PHE A 308 -9.86 1.43 -0.39
N THR A 309 -11.16 1.13 -0.23
CA THR A 309 -11.98 1.74 0.83
C THR A 309 -11.45 1.40 2.21
N LEU A 310 -10.91 0.18 2.40
CA LEU A 310 -10.22 -0.25 3.62
C LEU A 310 -9.22 0.77 4.17
N VAL A 311 -8.50 1.46 3.28
CA VAL A 311 -7.49 2.46 3.69
C VAL A 311 -8.03 3.87 3.62
N THR A 312 -8.82 4.21 2.60
CA THR A 312 -9.33 5.57 2.46
C THR A 312 -10.26 5.94 3.60
N ASP A 313 -11.03 4.98 4.09
CA ASP A 313 -12.08 5.22 5.07
C ASP A 313 -11.51 5.29 6.49
N LEU A 314 -10.22 4.99 6.68
CA LEU A 314 -9.48 5.26 7.93
C LEU A 314 -9.43 6.75 8.31
N LYS A 315 -9.83 7.67 7.41
CA LYS A 315 -10.00 9.10 7.73
C LYS A 315 -11.36 9.43 8.36
N SER A 316 -12.35 8.53 8.24
CA SER A 316 -13.73 8.75 8.69
C SER A 316 -13.96 8.15 10.07
N ASN A 317 -14.41 8.94 11.05
CA ASN A 317 -14.73 8.44 12.39
C ASN A 317 -15.95 7.50 12.42
N ALA A 318 -16.73 7.45 11.34
CA ALA A 318 -17.85 6.54 11.21
C ALA A 318 -17.46 5.15 10.70
N SER A 319 -16.24 4.97 10.18
CA SER A 319 -15.82 3.69 9.58
C SER A 319 -15.38 2.68 10.64
N GLU A 320 -15.69 1.41 10.42
CA GLU A 320 -15.34 0.33 11.36
C GLU A 320 -13.80 0.14 11.40
N GLU A 321 -13.15 0.24 10.25
CA GLU A 321 -11.71 0.21 10.02
C GLU A 321 -10.98 1.18 10.93
N ARG A 322 -11.44 2.44 10.92
CA ARG A 322 -10.87 3.52 11.74
C ARG A 322 -10.98 3.16 13.22
N ASN A 323 -12.18 2.78 13.64
CA ASN A 323 -12.48 2.51 15.04
C ASN A 323 -11.68 1.31 15.56
N MET A 324 -11.53 0.26 14.76
CA MET A 324 -10.69 -0.89 15.09
C MET A 324 -9.20 -0.52 15.19
N LEU A 325 -8.68 0.25 14.22
CA LEU A 325 -7.29 0.70 14.26
C LEU A 325 -7.01 1.61 15.46
N GLU A 326 -7.87 2.59 15.72
CA GLU A 326 -7.71 3.50 16.86
C GLU A 326 -7.77 2.75 18.19
N LYS A 327 -8.72 1.83 18.35
CA LYS A 327 -8.81 0.97 19.54
C LYS A 327 -7.57 0.11 19.71
N PHE A 328 -7.08 -0.51 18.63
CA PHE A 328 -5.85 -1.30 18.67
C PHE A 328 -4.65 -0.46 19.13
N LEU A 329 -4.48 0.75 18.59
CA LEU A 329 -3.39 1.65 18.99
C LEU A 329 -3.53 2.10 20.45
N LYS A 330 -4.76 2.37 20.93
CA LYS A 330 -5.01 2.72 22.34
C LYS A 330 -4.70 1.57 23.31
N ASP A 331 -4.85 0.32 22.85
CA ASP A 331 -4.51 -0.86 23.64
C ASP A 331 -3.00 -1.14 23.72
N ILE A 332 -2.15 -0.35 23.02
CA ILE A 332 -0.68 -0.40 23.06
C ILE A 332 -0.11 0.52 24.14
#